data_AF-A0A948BNP9-F1
#
_entry.id   AF-A0A948BNP9-F1
#
_cell.length_a   1.000
_cell.length_b   1.000
_cell.length_c   1.000
_cell.angle_alpha   90.00
_cell.angle_beta   90.00
_cell.angle_gamma   90.00
#
_symmetry.space_group_name_H-M   'P 1'
#
loop_
_entity.id
_entity.type
_entity.pdbx_description
1 polymer ?
#
loop_
_entity_poly.entity_id
_entity_poly.type
_entity_poly.pdbx_seq_one_letter_code
_entity_poly.pdbx_strand_id
1 'polypeptide(L)'
;LIPFFIYPIILVSLGGLPAGYLLKKVLIISPFAILVGMFNPIIDRRILMHIGSIGISGGWVSFLSIILRFLLTVTAALILISLTGFNAVCAALAKFRVPRPFITQLLFFYRYIFVLTDEAERMVRAASFRAFSSRSVKFKVFISLIGNLLLRTLDRAERIYRSMCCRGFDGTIRIIRFMKISYPEIIFIFGWSALFIFLRFNNVALNLGALVTGSLR
;
A
#
# COMPACT_ATOMS: atom_id res chain seq x y z
N LEU A 1 7.45 -19.72 -1.31
CA LEU A 1 6.66 -18.47 -1.12
C LEU A 1 5.33 -18.71 -0.41
N ILE A 2 4.64 -19.82 -0.67
CA ILE A 2 3.34 -20.15 -0.05
C ILE A 2 3.32 -20.09 1.49
N PRO A 3 4.35 -20.60 2.23
CA PRO A 3 4.32 -20.54 3.71
C PRO A 3 4.28 -19.13 4.29
N PHE A 4 4.74 -18.11 3.56
CA PHE A 4 4.74 -16.72 4.03
C PHE A 4 3.33 -16.10 4.10
N PHE A 5 2.31 -16.75 3.53
CA PHE A 5 0.92 -16.31 3.65
C PHE A 5 0.37 -16.42 5.09
N ILE A 6 1.06 -17.15 5.98
CA ILE A 6 0.73 -17.20 7.41
C ILE A 6 0.71 -15.79 8.02
N TYR A 7 1.61 -14.90 7.60
CA TYR A 7 1.69 -13.52 8.09
C TYR A 7 0.42 -12.70 7.83
N PRO A 8 0.00 -12.48 6.57
CA PRO A 8 -1.22 -11.72 6.31
C PRO A 8 -2.47 -12.41 6.86
N ILE A 9 -2.55 -13.75 6.87
CA ILE A 9 -3.71 -14.48 7.39
C ILE A 9 -3.89 -14.23 8.90
N ILE A 10 -2.83 -14.41 9.69
CA ILE A 10 -2.87 -14.20 11.14
C ILE A 10 -3.19 -12.73 11.47
N LEU A 11 -2.54 -11.79 10.78
CA LEU A 11 -2.78 -10.36 11.04
C LEU A 11 -4.17 -9.89 10.66
N VAL A 12 -4.75 -10.41 9.58
CA VAL A 12 -6.13 -10.11 9.19
C VAL A 12 -7.11 -10.66 10.22
N SER A 13 -6.87 -11.89 10.69
CA SER A 13 -7.70 -12.53 11.71
C SER A 13 -7.62 -11.81 13.07
N LEU A 14 -6.42 -11.57 13.59
CA LEU A 14 -6.21 -10.87 14.86
C LEU A 14 -6.63 -9.40 14.81
N GLY A 15 -6.45 -8.77 13.65
CA GLY A 15 -6.80 -7.37 13.42
C GLY A 15 -8.29 -7.13 13.18
N GLY A 16 -9.12 -8.18 13.12
CA GLY A 16 -10.55 -8.06 12.80
C GLY A 16 -10.80 -7.39 11.44
N LEU A 17 -9.86 -7.51 10.50
CA LEU A 17 -9.93 -6.78 9.23
C LEU A 17 -10.90 -7.50 8.27
N PRO A 18 -11.77 -6.76 7.55
CA PRO A 18 -12.65 -7.34 6.55
C PRO A 18 -11.82 -7.87 5.36
N ALA A 19 -11.56 -9.18 5.33
CA ALA A 19 -10.71 -9.82 4.32
C ALA A 19 -11.17 -9.52 2.88
N GLY A 20 -12.48 -9.46 2.64
CA GLY A 20 -13.05 -9.10 1.34
C GLY A 20 -12.69 -7.69 0.88
N TYR A 21 -12.58 -6.73 1.80
CA TYR A 21 -12.16 -5.36 1.47
C TYR A 21 -10.70 -5.30 1.05
N LEU A 22 -9.82 -6.01 1.76
CA LEU A 22 -8.40 -6.11 1.39
C LEU A 22 -8.23 -6.80 0.04
N LEU A 23 -8.94 -7.92 -0.18
CA LEU A 23 -8.87 -8.65 -1.44
C LEU A 23 -9.33 -7.79 -2.63
N LYS A 24 -10.41 -7.01 -2.46
CA LYS A 24 -10.87 -6.08 -3.49
C LYS A 24 -9.81 -5.02 -3.82
N LYS A 25 -9.10 -4.48 -2.82
CA LYS A 25 -8.00 -3.54 -3.07
C LYS A 25 -6.82 -4.19 -3.79
N VAL A 26 -6.44 -5.40 -3.38
CA VAL A 26 -5.37 -6.16 -4.05
C VAL A 26 -5.74 -6.45 -5.50
N LEU A 27 -6.99 -6.81 -5.77
CA LEU A 27 -7.51 -7.06 -7.11
C LEU A 27 -7.54 -5.81 -8.00
N ILE A 28 -7.73 -4.62 -7.42
CA ILE A 28 -7.62 -3.36 -8.17
C ILE A 28 -6.17 -3.09 -8.60
N ILE A 29 -5.18 -3.52 -7.81
CA ILE A 29 -3.75 -3.29 -8.10
C ILE A 29 -3.16 -4.43 -8.95
N SER A 30 -3.76 -5.63 -8.93
CA SER A 30 -3.24 -6.82 -9.60
C SER A 30 -3.05 -6.71 -11.12
N PRO A 31 -3.82 -5.92 -11.91
CA PRO A 31 -3.59 -5.84 -13.36
C PRO A 31 -2.16 -5.39 -13.70
N PHE A 32 -1.58 -4.50 -12.89
CA PHE A 32 -0.19 -4.07 -13.08
C PHE A 32 0.80 -5.21 -12.89
N ALA A 33 0.63 -6.01 -11.84
CA ALA A 33 1.50 -7.15 -11.57
C ALA A 33 1.35 -8.26 -12.61
N ILE A 34 0.12 -8.51 -13.08
CA ILE A 34 -0.15 -9.48 -14.15
C ILE A 34 0.51 -9.02 -15.45
N LEU A 35 0.39 -7.73 -15.79
CA LEU A 35 1.01 -7.17 -16.99
C LEU A 35 2.53 -7.34 -16.95
N VAL A 36 3.19 -6.93 -15.87
CA VAL A 36 4.65 -7.09 -15.70
C VAL A 36 5.04 -8.57 -15.71
N GLY A 37 4.27 -9.41 -15.03
CA GLY A 37 4.52 -10.84 -14.96
C GLY A 37 4.40 -11.53 -16.33
N MET A 38 3.42 -11.14 -17.15
CA MET A 38 3.12 -11.79 -18.44
C MET A 38 4.25 -11.61 -19.46
N PHE A 39 5.05 -10.54 -19.36
CA PHE A 39 6.25 -10.37 -20.18
C PHE A 39 7.34 -11.40 -19.87
N ASN A 40 7.35 -11.97 -18.67
CA ASN A 40 8.45 -12.81 -18.21
C ASN A 40 8.50 -14.20 -18.88
N PRO A 41 7.38 -14.94 -19.08
CA PRO A 41 7.33 -16.11 -19.96
C PRO A 41 7.72 -15.85 -21.41
N ILE A 42 7.56 -14.61 -21.89
CA ILE A 42 7.87 -14.24 -23.27
C ILE A 42 9.38 -14.03 -23.45
N ILE A 43 10.05 -13.47 -22.43
CA ILE A 43 11.47 -13.12 -22.44
C ILE A 43 12.37 -14.30 -22.05
N ASP A 44 12.02 -15.07 -21.02
CA ASP A 44 12.83 -16.19 -20.54
C ASP A 44 12.18 -17.55 -20.86
N ARG A 45 12.71 -18.20 -21.90
CA ARG A 45 12.25 -19.51 -22.40
C ARG A 45 13.08 -20.68 -21.90
N ARG A 46 14.04 -20.45 -20.98
CA ARG A 46 14.86 -21.55 -20.46
C ARG A 46 13.97 -22.53 -19.69
N ILE A 47 13.93 -23.78 -20.14
CA ILE A 47 13.17 -24.85 -19.48
C ILE A 47 13.91 -25.21 -18.19
N LEU A 48 13.29 -24.97 -17.04
CA LEU A 48 13.89 -25.24 -15.72
C LEU A 48 13.40 -26.55 -15.08
N MET A 49 12.22 -27.05 -15.48
CA MET A 49 11.67 -28.31 -14.95
C MET A 49 10.95 -29.11 -16.05
N HIS A 50 11.22 -30.41 -16.12
CA HIS A 50 10.40 -31.37 -16.86
C HIS A 50 9.43 -32.04 -15.88
N ILE A 51 8.14 -31.85 -16.08
CA ILE A 51 7.10 -32.67 -15.45
C ILE A 51 6.53 -33.57 -16.55
N GLY A 52 6.98 -34.84 -16.56
CA GLY A 52 6.67 -35.78 -17.64
C GLY A 52 7.10 -35.26 -19.02
N SER A 53 6.16 -35.22 -19.97
CA SER A 53 6.36 -34.77 -21.36
C SER A 53 6.20 -33.27 -21.59
N ILE A 54 5.88 -32.48 -20.55
CA ILE A 54 5.62 -31.04 -20.67
C ILE A 54 6.75 -30.29 -19.97
N GLY A 55 7.59 -29.59 -20.75
CA GLY A 55 8.65 -28.73 -20.22
C GLY A 55 8.05 -27.42 -19.70
N ILE A 56 8.11 -27.20 -18.38
CA ILE A 56 7.71 -25.92 -17.80
C ILE A 56 8.86 -24.94 -18.03
N SER A 57 8.63 -23.95 -18.88
CA SER A 57 9.55 -22.82 -19.03
C SER A 57 9.72 -22.10 -17.69
N GLY A 58 10.96 -21.77 -17.35
CA GLY A 58 11.33 -20.98 -16.18
C GLY A 58 10.57 -19.67 -16.09
N GLY A 59 10.16 -19.11 -17.23
CA GLY A 59 9.33 -17.92 -17.29
C GLY A 59 7.96 -18.08 -16.61
N TRP A 60 7.33 -19.26 -16.63
CA TRP A 60 6.07 -19.51 -15.90
C TRP A 60 6.26 -19.62 -14.38
N VAL A 61 7.36 -20.25 -13.95
CA VAL A 61 7.73 -20.32 -12.53
C VAL A 61 8.03 -18.92 -12.00
N SER A 62 8.76 -18.13 -12.78
CA SER A 62 9.12 -16.76 -12.44
C SER A 62 7.87 -15.86 -12.43
N PHE A 63 6.95 -16.01 -13.38
CA PHE A 63 5.62 -15.37 -13.37
C PHE A 63 4.85 -15.64 -12.08
N LEU A 64 4.70 -16.92 -11.69
CA LEU A 64 4.00 -17.29 -10.46
C LEU A 64 4.70 -16.70 -9.23
N SER A 65 6.04 -16.68 -9.22
CA SER A 65 6.80 -16.09 -8.11
C SER A 65 6.58 -14.57 -7.99
N ILE A 66 6.46 -13.85 -9.11
CA ILE A 66 6.18 -12.42 -9.16
C ILE A 66 4.78 -12.16 -8.59
N ILE A 67 3.78 -12.92 -9.03
CA ILE A 67 2.41 -12.78 -8.52
C ILE A 67 2.36 -13.05 -7.01
N LEU A 68 2.98 -14.14 -6.55
CA LEU A 68 2.99 -14.47 -5.12
C LEU A 68 3.70 -13.40 -4.28
N ARG A 69 4.85 -12.88 -4.75
CA ARG A 69 5.56 -11.78 -4.09
C ARG A 69 4.72 -10.51 -4.06
N PHE A 70 4.07 -10.18 -5.17
CA PHE A 70 3.17 -9.04 -5.25
C PHE A 70 2.02 -9.17 -4.26
N LEU A 71 1.33 -10.32 -4.22
CA LEU A 71 0.24 -10.56 -3.28
C LEU A 71 0.70 -10.41 -1.83
N LEU A 72 1.83 -11.01 -1.46
CA LEU A 72 2.38 -10.93 -0.10
C LEU A 72 2.77 -9.51 0.29
N THR A 73 3.48 -8.79 -0.58
CA THR A 73 3.98 -7.44 -0.29
C THR A 73 2.85 -6.42 -0.21
N VAL A 74 1.90 -6.46 -1.14
CA VAL A 74 0.76 -5.54 -1.16
C VAL A 74 -0.19 -5.81 0.01
N THR A 75 -0.49 -7.08 0.31
CA THR A 75 -1.32 -7.39 1.49
C THR A 75 -0.65 -6.95 2.79
N ALA A 76 0.64 -7.21 2.97
CA ALA A 76 1.39 -6.76 4.14
C ALA A 76 1.36 -5.22 4.28
N ALA A 77 1.56 -4.48 3.19
CA ALA A 77 1.51 -3.02 3.20
C ALA A 77 0.10 -2.49 3.53
N LEU A 78 -0.95 -3.09 2.96
CA LEU A 78 -2.34 -2.70 3.25
C LEU A 78 -2.72 -2.98 4.70
N ILE A 79 -2.27 -4.12 5.25
CA ILE A 79 -2.49 -4.47 6.66
C ILE A 79 -1.80 -3.46 7.57
N LEU A 80 -0.54 -3.10 7.29
CA LEU A 80 0.21 -2.11 8.06
C LEU A 80 -0.55 -0.77 8.13
N ILE A 81 -0.99 -0.26 6.98
CA ILE A 81 -1.72 1.00 6.90
C ILE A 81 -3.07 0.90 7.62
N SER A 82 -3.77 -0.23 7.51
CA SER A 82 -5.09 -0.43 8.12
C SER A 82 -5.03 -0.54 9.65
N LEU A 83 -4.02 -1.22 10.20
CA LEU A 83 -3.88 -1.40 11.65
C LEU A 83 -3.23 -0.21 12.35
N THR A 84 -2.22 0.40 11.71
CA THR A 84 -1.39 1.43 12.34
C THR A 84 -1.93 2.84 12.08
N GLY A 85 -2.49 3.06 10.89
CA GLY A 85 -2.94 4.37 10.42
C GLY A 85 -1.80 5.29 9.98
N PHE A 86 -2.13 6.24 9.10
CA PHE A 86 -1.13 7.11 8.44
C PHE A 86 -0.34 7.99 9.43
N ASN A 87 -1.00 8.55 10.44
CA ASN A 87 -0.36 9.44 11.42
C ASN A 87 0.71 8.71 12.25
N ALA A 88 0.45 7.45 12.64
CA ALA A 88 1.41 6.65 13.39
C ALA A 88 2.60 6.21 12.52
N VAL A 89 2.37 5.93 11.23
CA VAL A 89 3.48 5.70 10.27
C VAL A 89 4.37 6.94 10.17
N CYS A 90 3.79 8.14 10.05
CA CYS A 90 4.56 9.39 10.04
C CYS A 90 5.34 9.61 11.35
N ALA A 91 4.76 9.27 12.49
CA ALA A 91 5.45 9.31 13.78
C ALA A 91 6.62 8.31 13.84
N ALA A 92 6.47 7.13 13.25
CA ALA A 92 7.55 6.16 13.13
C ALA A 92 8.68 6.68 12.23
N LEU A 93 8.37 7.33 11.11
CA LEU A 93 9.37 7.98 10.23
C LEU A 93 10.20 9.04 10.98
N ALA A 94 9.59 9.78 11.90
CA ALA A 94 10.30 10.75 12.74
C ALA A 94 11.36 10.08 13.62
N LYS A 95 11.07 8.88 14.14
CA LYS A 95 12.03 8.09 14.92
C LYS A 95 13.12 7.47 14.04
N PHE A 96 12.81 7.13 12.80
CA PHE A 96 13.79 6.67 11.80
C PHE A 96 14.70 7.79 11.26
N ARG A 97 14.69 8.98 11.89
CA ARG A 97 15.53 10.14 11.52
C ARG A 97 15.29 10.66 10.11
N VAL A 98 14.08 10.44 9.56
CA VAL A 98 13.66 11.10 8.32
C VAL A 98 13.60 12.62 8.54
N PRO A 99 14.04 13.45 7.58
CA PRO A 99 14.01 14.90 7.72
C PRO A 99 12.63 15.43 8.08
N ARG A 100 12.55 16.28 9.11
CA ARG A 100 11.30 16.84 9.62
C ARG A 100 10.43 17.52 8.55
N PRO A 101 10.99 18.30 7.59
CA PRO A 101 10.19 18.92 6.53
C PRO A 101 9.40 17.93 5.67
N PHE A 102 9.95 16.74 5.44
CA PHE A 102 9.28 15.70 4.67
C PHE A 102 8.06 15.15 5.42
N ILE A 103 8.21 14.92 6.73
CA ILE A 103 7.13 14.42 7.58
C ILE A 103 6.01 15.46 7.70
N THR A 104 6.36 16.74 7.88
CA THR A 104 5.36 17.82 7.91
C THR A 104 4.61 17.92 6.59
N GLN A 105 5.31 17.77 5.46
CA GLN A 105 4.67 17.79 4.15
C GLN A 105 3.70 16.61 3.97
N LEU A 106 4.08 15.39 4.37
CA LEU A 106 3.21 14.21 4.35
C LEU A 106 1.95 14.40 5.22
N LEU A 107 2.11 14.95 6.42
CA LEU A 107 0.99 15.23 7.32
C LEU A 107 0.02 16.27 6.73
N PHE A 108 0.53 17.32 6.09
CA PHE A 108 -0.30 18.28 5.38
C PHE A 108 -1.01 17.67 4.17
N PHE A 109 -0.31 16.87 3.37
CA PHE A 109 -0.93 16.14 2.26
C PHE A 109 -2.11 15.28 2.74
N TYR A 110 -1.90 14.47 3.78
CA TYR A 110 -2.95 13.61 4.31
C TYR A 110 -4.10 14.40 4.94
N ARG A 111 -3.82 15.49 5.66
CA ARG A 111 -4.88 16.33 6.23
C ARG A 111 -5.69 17.05 5.16
N TYR A 112 -5.03 17.60 4.14
CA TYR A 112 -5.69 18.46 3.16
C TYR A 112 -6.28 17.70 1.98
N ILE A 113 -5.86 16.47 1.66
CA ILE A 113 -6.48 15.73 0.56
C ILE A 113 -7.99 15.60 0.75
N PHE A 114 -8.47 15.26 1.95
CA PHE A 114 -9.90 15.17 2.25
C PHE A 114 -10.62 16.50 2.11
N VAL A 115 -9.99 17.57 2.61
CA VAL A 115 -10.53 18.92 2.54
C VAL A 115 -10.65 19.40 1.10
N LEU A 116 -9.65 19.10 0.27
CA LEU A 116 -9.63 19.44 -1.14
C LEU A 116 -10.61 18.59 -1.95
N THR A 117 -10.76 17.31 -1.63
CA THR A 117 -11.80 16.44 -2.21
C THR A 117 -13.19 17.00 -1.91
N ASP A 118 -13.49 17.37 -0.67
CA ASP A 118 -14.77 17.97 -0.29
C ASP A 118 -15.05 19.28 -1.04
N GLU A 119 -14.04 20.11 -1.21
CA GLU A 119 -14.15 21.38 -1.94
C GLU A 119 -14.37 21.13 -3.44
N ALA A 120 -13.61 20.20 -4.03
CA ALA A 120 -13.78 19.77 -5.42
C ALA A 120 -15.20 19.21 -5.66
N GLU A 121 -15.71 18.37 -4.77
CA GLU A 121 -17.07 17.82 -4.88
C GLU A 121 -18.15 18.91 -4.80
N ARG A 122 -17.98 19.91 -3.92
CA ARG A 122 -18.90 21.06 -3.86
C ARG A 122 -18.86 21.87 -5.16
N MET A 123 -17.69 22.11 -5.71
CA MET A 123 -17.52 22.83 -6.97
C MET A 123 -18.14 22.07 -8.15
N VAL A 124 -17.92 20.76 -8.24
CA VAL A 124 -18.52 19.89 -9.27
C VAL A 124 -20.04 19.87 -9.15
N ARG A 125 -20.59 19.72 -7.93
CA ARG A 125 -22.04 19.78 -7.69
C ARG A 125 -22.65 21.14 -8.08
N ALA A 126 -22.01 22.24 -7.71
CA ALA A 126 -22.47 23.57 -8.11
C ALA A 126 -22.44 23.76 -9.63
N ALA A 127 -21.41 23.23 -10.32
CA ALA A 127 -21.33 23.26 -11.77
C ALA A 127 -22.42 22.41 -12.43
N SER A 128 -22.72 21.22 -11.89
CA SER A 128 -23.78 20.35 -12.43
C SER A 128 -25.17 20.97 -12.29
N PHE A 129 -25.45 21.71 -11.21
CA PHE A 129 -26.73 22.42 -11.07
C PHE A 129 -26.92 23.56 -12.08
N ARG A 130 -25.83 24.20 -12.53
CA ARG A 130 -25.87 25.26 -13.54
C ARG A 130 -25.97 24.73 -14.97
N ALA A 131 -25.42 23.55 -15.23
CA ALA A 131 -25.50 22.89 -16.52
C ALA A 131 -26.77 22.04 -16.60
N PHE A 132 -27.89 22.65 -16.97
CA PHE A 132 -29.27 22.13 -16.96
C PHE A 132 -29.55 20.81 -17.73
N SER A 133 -28.55 20.06 -18.19
CA SER A 133 -28.80 18.84 -19.00
C SER A 133 -27.62 17.86 -19.15
N SER A 134 -26.40 18.20 -18.72
CA SER A 134 -25.26 17.31 -18.99
C SER A 134 -24.95 16.39 -17.81
N ARG A 135 -25.05 15.07 -18.03
CA ARG A 135 -24.67 14.02 -17.07
C ARG A 135 -23.19 14.08 -16.64
N SER A 136 -22.36 14.78 -17.41
CA SER A 136 -20.93 14.95 -17.15
C SER A 136 -20.49 16.41 -17.32
N VAL A 137 -19.54 16.85 -16.49
CA VAL A 137 -18.92 18.17 -16.64
C VAL A 137 -18.08 18.17 -17.92
N LYS A 138 -18.40 19.07 -18.87
CA LYS A 138 -17.62 19.23 -20.10
C LYS A 138 -16.15 19.52 -19.77
N PHE A 139 -15.23 18.98 -20.56
CA PHE A 139 -13.77 19.11 -20.33
C PHE A 139 -13.32 20.57 -20.13
N LYS A 140 -13.85 21.52 -20.90
CA LYS A 140 -13.57 22.96 -20.74
C LYS A 140 -13.97 23.50 -19.36
N VAL A 141 -15.11 23.07 -18.84
CA VAL A 141 -15.58 23.46 -17.50
C VAL A 141 -14.72 22.79 -16.43
N PHE A 142 -14.38 21.51 -16.61
CA PHE A 142 -13.49 20.78 -15.70
C PHE A 142 -12.13 21.46 -15.53
N ILE A 143 -11.50 21.92 -16.62
CA ILE A 143 -10.25 22.69 -16.55
C ILE A 143 -10.43 23.97 -15.74
N SER A 144 -11.54 24.70 -15.96
CA SER A 144 -11.83 25.93 -15.20
C SER A 144 -12.04 25.64 -13.71
N LEU A 145 -12.69 24.53 -13.35
CA LEU A 145 -12.85 24.11 -11.97
C LEU A 145 -11.51 23.77 -11.31
N ILE A 146 -10.61 23.06 -12.02
CA ILE A 146 -9.25 22.78 -11.52
C ILE A 146 -8.49 24.07 -11.29
N GLY A 147 -8.52 25.01 -12.24
CA GLY A 147 -7.82 26.29 -12.09
C GLY A 147 -8.31 27.09 -10.88
N ASN A 148 -9.63 27.14 -10.68
CA ASN A 148 -10.21 27.81 -9.51
C ASN A 148 -9.87 27.07 -8.20
N LEU A 149 -9.92 25.74 -8.20
CA LEU A 149 -9.51 24.94 -7.04
C LEU A 149 -8.04 25.23 -6.69
N LEU A 150 -7.14 25.26 -7.67
CA LEU A 150 -5.73 25.58 -7.47
C LEU A 150 -5.55 26.95 -6.80
N LEU A 151 -6.16 28.01 -7.33
CA LEU A 151 -6.07 29.35 -6.74
C LEU A 151 -6.56 29.36 -5.28
N ARG A 152 -7.71 28.73 -5.02
CA ARG A 152 -8.23 28.61 -3.66
C ARG A 152 -7.31 27.83 -2.73
N THR A 153 -6.67 26.76 -3.23
CA THR A 153 -5.72 25.99 -2.44
C THR A 153 -4.47 26.80 -2.09
N LEU A 154 -4.00 27.66 -2.99
CA LEU A 154 -2.87 28.57 -2.76
C LEU A 154 -3.21 29.63 -1.70
N ASP A 155 -4.34 30.32 -1.86
CA ASP A 155 -4.83 31.30 -0.87
C ASP A 155 -5.06 30.67 0.50
N ARG A 156 -5.53 29.42 0.51
CA ARG A 156 -5.72 28.65 1.73
C ARG A 156 -4.39 28.26 2.36
N ALA A 157 -3.42 27.79 1.58
CA ALA A 157 -2.10 27.43 2.07
C ALA A 157 -1.42 28.63 2.73
N GLU A 158 -1.51 29.83 2.12
CA GLU A 158 -0.95 31.05 2.68
C GLU A 158 -1.63 31.45 3.99
N ARG A 159 -2.97 31.44 4.05
CA ARG A 159 -3.72 31.74 5.29
C ARG A 159 -3.37 30.78 6.42
N ILE A 160 -3.23 29.49 6.10
CA ILE A 160 -2.86 28.45 7.07
C ILE A 160 -1.44 28.66 7.55
N TYR A 161 -0.50 28.93 6.65
CA TYR A 161 0.89 29.21 6.99
C TYR A 161 1.02 30.44 7.90
N ARG A 162 0.35 31.55 7.55
CA ARG A 162 0.32 32.75 8.40
C ARG A 162 -0.25 32.45 9.79
N SER A 163 -1.33 31.67 9.88
CA SER A 163 -1.91 31.24 11.17
C SER A 163 -0.95 30.37 11.98
N MET A 164 -0.18 29.51 11.32
CA MET A 164 0.85 28.70 11.96
C MET A 164 1.99 29.57 12.50
N CYS A 165 2.47 30.55 11.74
CA CYS A 165 3.47 31.50 12.19
C CYS A 165 3.00 32.28 13.43
N CYS A 166 1.75 32.75 13.46
CA CYS A 166 1.18 33.42 14.64
C CYS A 166 1.12 32.51 15.89
N ARG A 167 1.10 31.18 15.71
CA ARG A 167 1.13 30.19 16.79
C ARG A 167 2.56 29.73 17.15
N GLY A 168 3.59 30.38 16.60
CA GLY A 168 4.99 30.04 16.86
C GLY A 168 5.47 28.80 16.11
N PHE A 169 4.99 28.58 14.88
CA PHE A 169 5.44 27.45 14.06
C PHE A 169 6.94 27.54 13.73
N ASP A 170 7.69 26.52 14.14
CA ASP A 170 9.14 26.39 14.00
C ASP A 170 9.56 25.52 12.79
N GLY A 171 8.64 25.31 11.83
CA GLY A 171 8.85 24.40 10.71
C GLY A 171 8.53 22.93 11.02
N THR A 172 8.11 22.61 12.24
CA THR A 172 7.83 21.24 12.67
C THR A 172 6.44 21.08 13.26
N ILE A 173 5.74 20.00 12.89
CA ILE A 173 4.47 19.63 13.51
C ILE A 173 4.78 18.65 14.64
N ARG A 174 4.47 19.04 15.87
CA ARG A 174 4.68 18.20 17.06
C ARG A 174 3.58 17.14 17.14
N ILE A 175 3.97 15.88 17.01
CA ILE A 175 3.06 14.73 17.16
C ILE A 175 2.96 14.40 18.64
N ILE A 176 1.77 14.55 19.23
CA ILE A 176 1.51 14.40 20.69
C ILE A 176 1.62 12.93 21.14
N ARG A 177 1.61 11.97 20.20
CA ARG A 177 1.61 10.55 20.53
C ARG A 177 3.01 10.02 20.82
N PHE A 178 3.31 9.81 22.10
CA PHE A 178 4.51 9.08 22.52
C PHE A 178 4.37 7.60 22.19
N MET A 179 5.15 7.11 21.21
CA MET A 179 5.30 5.67 21.00
C MET A 179 6.29 5.13 22.02
N LYS A 180 5.84 4.27 22.95
CA LYS A 180 6.71 3.57 23.89
C LYS A 180 6.86 2.13 23.43
N ILE A 181 8.08 1.59 23.54
CA ILE A 181 8.31 0.17 23.26
C ILE A 181 7.80 -0.63 24.45
N SER A 182 6.81 -1.47 24.23
CA SER A 182 6.22 -2.37 25.23
C SER A 182 6.52 -3.84 24.90
N TYR A 183 6.38 -4.73 25.88
CA TYR A 183 6.64 -6.16 25.73
C TYR A 183 5.90 -6.82 24.54
N PRO A 184 4.62 -6.51 24.25
CA PRO A 184 3.92 -7.08 23.10
C PRO A 184 4.58 -6.76 21.76
N GLU A 185 5.20 -5.58 21.63
CA GLU A 185 5.84 -5.14 20.38
C GLU A 185 7.17 -5.88 20.17
N ILE A 186 7.91 -6.14 21.25
CA ILE A 186 9.13 -6.96 21.22
C ILE A 186 8.77 -8.40 20.82
N ILE A 187 7.76 -8.99 21.48
CA ILE A 187 7.29 -10.34 21.15
C ILE A 187 6.82 -10.42 19.69
N PHE A 188 6.11 -9.40 19.21
CA PHE A 188 5.67 -9.32 17.82
C PHE A 188 6.85 -9.31 16.84
N ILE A 189 7.84 -8.43 17.04
CA ILE A 189 9.00 -8.30 16.16
C ILE A 189 9.85 -9.57 16.18
N PHE A 190 10.17 -10.10 17.37
CA PHE A 190 10.99 -11.30 17.50
C PHE A 190 10.26 -12.55 17.02
N GLY A 191 8.97 -12.70 17.34
CA GLY A 191 8.16 -13.84 16.90
C GLY A 191 8.06 -13.93 15.38
N TRP A 192 7.74 -12.82 14.72
CA TRP A 192 7.65 -12.80 13.25
C TRP A 192 9.01 -12.91 12.56
N SER A 193 10.05 -12.27 13.09
CA SER A 193 11.39 -12.38 12.50
C SER A 193 11.95 -13.80 12.63
N ALA A 194 11.80 -14.45 13.79
CA ALA A 194 12.18 -15.84 13.99
C ALA A 194 11.40 -16.78 13.06
N LEU A 195 10.07 -16.58 12.92
CA LEU A 195 9.24 -17.37 12.02
C LEU A 195 9.69 -17.23 10.55
N PHE A 196 9.98 -16.01 10.08
CA PHE A 196 10.47 -15.82 8.71
C PHE A 196 11.86 -16.39 8.47
N ILE A 197 12.75 -16.27 9.45
CA ILE A 197 14.09 -16.86 9.40
C ILE A 197 13.96 -18.40 9.33
N PHE A 198 13.12 -18.99 10.19
CA PHE A 198 12.85 -20.42 10.20
C PHE A 198 12.26 -20.91 8.87
N LEU A 199 11.28 -20.20 8.30
CA LEU A 199 10.69 -20.52 6.99
C LEU A 199 11.63 -20.27 5.81
N ARG A 200 12.68 -19.47 5.99
CA ARG A 200 13.71 -19.23 4.97
C ARG A 200 14.77 -20.33 4.99
N PHE A 201 15.20 -20.77 6.17
CA PHE A 201 16.22 -21.82 6.31
C PHE A 201 15.67 -23.21 6.05
N ASN A 202 14.46 -23.49 6.53
CA ASN A 202 13.73 -24.66 6.09
C ASN A 202 13.15 -24.33 4.72
N ASN A 203 13.76 -24.85 3.65
CA ASN A 203 13.12 -24.87 2.34
C ASN A 203 11.92 -25.82 2.39
N VAL A 204 10.86 -25.43 3.12
CA VAL A 204 9.62 -26.20 3.28
C VAL A 204 9.04 -26.53 1.91
N ALA A 205 9.30 -25.71 0.88
CA ALA A 205 8.95 -26.01 -0.51
C ALA A 205 9.70 -27.23 -1.10
N LEU A 206 10.99 -27.42 -0.78
CA LEU A 206 11.75 -28.60 -1.18
C LEU A 206 11.37 -29.83 -0.34
N ASN A 207 11.14 -29.67 0.96
CA ASN A 207 10.73 -30.79 1.83
C ASN A 207 9.28 -31.23 1.56
N LEU A 208 8.35 -30.32 1.30
CA LEU A 208 6.99 -30.65 0.82
C LEU A 208 7.05 -31.23 -0.60
N GLY A 209 7.92 -30.69 -1.46
CA GLY A 209 8.18 -31.26 -2.78
C GLY A 209 8.64 -32.71 -2.67
N ALA A 210 9.61 -33.00 -1.80
CA ALA A 210 10.15 -34.33 -1.55
C ALA A 210 9.16 -35.29 -0.84
N LEU A 211 8.25 -34.78 0.00
CA LEU A 211 7.16 -35.56 0.58
C LEU A 211 6.08 -35.93 -0.45
N VAL A 212 5.76 -35.02 -1.36
CA VAL A 212 4.76 -35.25 -2.42
C VAL A 212 5.33 -36.11 -3.56
N THR A 213 6.59 -35.92 -3.95
CA THR A 213 7.25 -36.80 -4.94
C THR A 213 7.76 -38.12 -4.33
N GLY A 214 8.05 -38.15 -3.02
CA GLY A 214 8.35 -39.37 -2.27
C GLY A 214 7.14 -40.27 -2.03
N SER A 215 5.92 -39.76 -2.22
CA SER A 215 4.67 -40.54 -2.23
C SER A 215 4.28 -41.07 -3.61
N LEU A 216 5.06 -40.76 -4.67
CA LEU A 216 4.87 -41.23 -6.05
C LEU A 216 5.98 -42.21 -6.49
N ARG A 217 6.49 -43.01 -5.56
CA ARG A 217 7.31 -44.20 -5.86
C ARG A 217 6.62 -45.44 -5.30
#